data_AF-A0A941Y290-F1
#
_entry.id   AF-A0A941Y290-F1
#
_cell.length_a   1.000
_cell.length_b   1.000
_cell.length_c   1.000
_cell.angle_alpha   90.00
_cell.angle_beta   90.00
_cell.angle_gamma   90.00
#
_symmetry.space_group_name_H-M   'P 1'
#
loop_
_entity.id
_entity.type
_entity.pdbx_description
1 polymer ?
#
loop_
_entity_poly.entity_id
_entity_poly.type
_entity_poly.pdbx_seq_one_letter_code
_entity_poly.pdbx_strand_id
1 'polypeptide(L)' 'MSARIQVEVTDPTDGVTHVFEGSDDAAVDRQIDAFFAVDEAEQRERDSH' A
#
# COMPACT_ATOMS: atom_id res chain seq x y z
N MET A 1 14.00 7.22 -22.11
CA MET A 1 13.64 6.07 -21.25
C MET A 1 13.19 6.65 -19.93
N SER A 2 11.91 6.56 -19.59
CA SER A 2 11.45 6.88 -18.24
C SER A 2 11.72 5.66 -17.38
N ALA A 3 12.60 5.78 -16.38
CA ALA A 3 12.73 4.73 -15.38
C ALA A 3 11.41 4.66 -14.59
N ARG A 4 10.94 3.45 -14.31
CA ARG A 4 9.82 3.23 -13.39
C ARG A 4 10.37 2.57 -12.14
N ILE A 5 9.80 2.95 -11.00
CA ILE A 5 10.11 2.37 -9.70
C ILE A 5 9.04 1.34 -9.41
N GLN A 6 9.48 0.13 -9.04
CA GLN A 6 8.61 -0.95 -8.60
C GLN A 6 9.01 -1.32 -7.17
N VAL A 7 8.01 -1.40 -6.29
CA VAL A 7 8.18 -1.79 -4.88
C VAL A 7 7.24 -2.95 -4.59
N GLU A 8 7.77 -3.99 -3.95
CA GLU A 8 7.02 -5.14 -3.50
C GLU A 8 6.89 -5.06 -1.97
N VAL A 9 5.65 -5.06 -1.47
CA VAL A 9 5.33 -4.99 -0.05
C VAL A 9 4.60 -6.28 0.32
N THR A 10 5.18 -7.05 1.23
CA THR A 10 4.51 -8.25 1.76
C THR A 10 3.82 -7.90 3.07
N ASP A 11 2.50 -8.09 3.11
CA ASP A 11 1.72 -7.95 4.32
C ASP A 11 2.12 -9.05 5.33
N PRO A 12 2.52 -8.69 6.56
CA PRO A 12 2.96 -9.67 7.56
C PRO A 12 1.79 -10.39 8.26
N THR A 13 0.56 -9.92 8.12
CA THR A 13 -0.66 -10.44 8.75
C THR A 13 -1.19 -11.67 8.00
N ASP A 14 -1.16 -11.62 6.68
CA ASP A 14 -1.68 -12.67 5.80
C ASP A 14 -0.65 -13.23 4.80
N GLY A 15 0.53 -12.61 4.71
CA GLY A 15 1.63 -13.05 3.84
C GLY A 15 1.42 -12.70 2.37
N VAL A 16 0.43 -11.87 2.03
CA VAL A 16 0.17 -11.46 0.66
C VAL A 16 1.17 -10.40 0.22
N THR A 17 1.76 -10.57 -0.97
CA THR A 17 2.64 -9.56 -1.57
C THR A 17 1.87 -8.68 -2.54
N HIS A 18 1.93 -7.37 -2.29
CA HIS A 18 1.40 -6.32 -3.14
C HIS A 18 2.53 -5.64 -3.91
N VAL A 19 2.32 -5.37 -5.20
CA VAL A 19 3.30 -4.72 -6.06
C VAL A 19 2.80 -3.35 -6.45
N PHE A 20 3.62 -2.32 -6.20
CA PHE A 20 3.33 -0.94 -6.50
C PHE A 20 4.32 -0.41 -7.53
N GLU A 21 3.80 0.24 -8.57
CA GLU A 21 4.61 0.83 -9.64
C GLU A 21 4.35 2.33 -9.77
N GLY A 22 5.41 3.11 -9.99
CA GLY A 22 5.31 4.55 -10.12
C GLY A 22 6.43 5.16 -10.94
N SER A 23 6.21 6.39 -11.37
CA SER A 23 7.22 7.17 -12.10
C SER A 23 8.37 7.63 -11.20
N ASP A 24 8.11 7.79 -9.90
CA ASP A 24 9.03 8.32 -8.88
C ASP A 24 8.65 7.76 -7.50
N ASP A 25 9.53 7.89 -6.51
CA ASP A 25 9.35 7.24 -5.19
C ASP A 25 8.12 7.77 -4.47
N ALA A 26 7.93 9.10 -4.45
CA ALA A 26 6.77 9.74 -3.86
C ALA A 26 5.43 9.36 -4.52
N ALA A 27 5.43 8.83 -5.75
CA ALA A 27 4.22 8.33 -6.40
C ALA A 27 3.90 6.88 -5.97
N VAL A 28 4.93 6.09 -5.66
CA VAL A 28 4.80 4.74 -5.11
C VAL A 28 4.40 4.80 -3.64
N ASP A 29 5.05 5.65 -2.86
CA ASP A 29 4.79 5.87 -1.44
C ASP A 29 3.33 6.25 -1.17
N ARG A 30 2.79 7.21 -1.92
CA ARG A 30 1.37 7.58 -1.86
C ARG A 30 0.40 6.45 -2.19
N GLN A 31 0.78 5.53 -3.07
CA GLN A 31 -0.06 4.36 -3.39
C GLN A 31 -0.04 3.34 -2.25
N ILE A 32 1.12 3.13 -1.63
CA ILE A 32 1.29 2.26 -0.46
C ILE A 32 0.48 2.81 0.72
N ASP A 33 0.66 4.09 1.05
CA ASP A 33 -0.11 4.76 2.12
C ASP A 33 -1.62 4.65 1.87
N ALA A 34 -2.08 4.94 0.64
CA ALA A 34 -3.50 4.85 0.32
C ALA A 34 -4.05 3.43 0.46
N PHE A 35 -3.25 2.41 0.10
CA PHE A 35 -3.65 1.01 0.21
C PHE A 35 -3.84 0.58 1.67
N PHE A 36 -2.88 0.88 2.55
CA PHE A 36 -2.96 0.51 3.97
C PHE A 36 -3.87 1.43 4.79
N ALA A 37 -4.06 2.69 4.37
CA ALA A 37 -4.96 3.62 5.06
C ALA A 37 -6.45 3.23 4.93
N VAL A 38 -6.85 2.52 3.85
CA VAL A 38 -8.21 1.99 3.73
C VAL A 38 -8.45 0.90 4.78
N ASP A 39 -7.45 0.06 5.04
CA ASP A 39 -7.55 -1.00 6.05
C ASP A 39 -7.72 -0.43 7.47
N GLU A 40 -6.98 0.65 7.81
CA GLU A 40 -7.13 1.33 9.10
C GLU A 40 -8.51 2.00 9.30
N ALA A 41 -9.09 2.55 8.23
CA ALA A 41 -10.41 3.19 8.28
C ALA A 41 -11.52 2.15 8.51
N GLU A 42 -11.50 1.03 7.78
CA GLU A 42 -12.48 -0.04 7.94
C GLU A 42 -12.31 -0.79 9.28
N GLN A 43 -11.07 -0.91 9.80
CA GLN A 43 -10.81 -1.58 11.07
C GLN A 43 -11.38 -0.81 12.28
N ARG A 44 -11.30 0.53 12.27
CA ARG A 44 -11.86 1.38 13.36
C ARG A 44 -13.39 1.28 13.43
N GLU A 45 -14.05 1.12 12.29
CA GLU A 45 -15.51 0.97 12.23
C GLU A 45 -15.97 -0.40 12.76
N ARG A 46 -15.16 -1.45 12.58
CA ARG A 46 -15.45 -2.80 13.11
C ARG A 46 -15.23 -2.95 14.61
N ASP A 47 -14.24 -2.28 15.19
CA ASP A 47 -13.95 -2.37 16.64
C ASP A 47 -14.92 -1.54 17.50
N SER A 48 -15.73 -0.68 16.86
CA SER A 48 -16.71 0.19 17.52
C SER A 48 -18.13 -0.39 17.59
N HIS A 49 -18.33 -1.69 17.28
CA HIS A 49 -19.65 -2.36 17.33
C HIS A 49 -19.76 -3.41 18.44
#